data_AF-A0A7X2TBZ4-F1
#
_entry.id   AF-A0A7X2TBZ4-F1
#
_cell.length_a   1.000
_cell.length_b   1.000
_cell.length_c   1.000
_cell.angle_alpha   90.00
_cell.angle_beta   90.00
_cell.angle_gamma   90.00
#
_symmetry.space_group_name_H-M   'P 1'
#
loop_
_entity.id
_entity.type
_entity.pdbx_description
1 polymer ?
#
loop_
_entity_poly.entity_id
_entity_poly.type
_entity_poly.pdbx_seq_one_letter_code
_entity_poly.pdbx_strand_id
1 'polypeptide(L)' 'KMRKTFASNLNASGVPLDCIRELLGHSNLNTTLGYIYNPLTEKETYDLISKAL' A
#
# COMPACT_ATOMS: atom_id res chain seq x y z
N LYS A 1 -5.34 -4.02 -16.73
CA LYS A 1 -4.75 -2.73 -16.33
C LYS A 1 -5.48 -2.02 -15.17
N MET A 2 -6.72 -2.39 -14.79
CA MET A 2 -7.45 -1.73 -13.68
C MET A 2 -7.01 -2.08 -12.25
N ARG A 3 -6.55 -3.32 -11.98
CA ARG A 3 -6.18 -3.74 -10.60
C ARG A 3 -5.04 -2.92 -9.99
N LYS A 4 -4.06 -2.51 -10.80
CA LYS A 4 -2.96 -1.63 -10.37
C LYS A 4 -3.47 -0.25 -10.00
N THR A 5 -4.33 0.33 -10.85
CA THR A 5 -4.94 1.64 -10.58
C THR A 5 -5.82 1.61 -9.34
N PHE A 6 -6.57 0.54 -9.11
CA PHE A 6 -7.42 0.37 -7.92
C PHE A 6 -6.59 0.34 -6.63
N ALA A 7 -5.53 -0.47 -6.59
CA ALA A 7 -4.61 -0.53 -5.46
C ALA A 7 -3.93 0.81 -5.20
N SER A 8 -3.49 1.49 -6.27
CA SER A 8 -2.84 2.80 -6.17
C SER A 8 -3.80 3.89 -5.67
N ASN A 9 -5.07 3.88 -6.08
CA ASN A 9 -6.10 4.82 -5.61
C ASN A 9 -6.47 4.59 -4.14
N LEU A 10 -6.57 3.33 -3.70
CA LEU A 10 -6.82 2.99 -2.30
C LEU A 10 -5.66 3.44 -1.41
N ASN A 11 -4.42 3.19 -1.84
CA ASN A 11 -3.23 3.66 -1.13
C ASN A 11 -3.19 5.20 -1.07
N ALA A 12 -3.53 5.88 -2.18
CA ALA A 12 -3.62 7.34 -2.23
C ALA A 12 -4.75 7.90 -1.35
N SER A 13 -5.81 7.12 -1.11
CA SER A 13 -6.89 7.47 -0.17
C SER A 13 -6.53 7.22 1.30
N GLY A 14 -5.31 6.74 1.59
CA GLY A 14 -4.86 6.45 2.95
C GLY A 14 -5.36 5.12 3.51
N VAL A 15 -5.84 4.20 2.66
CA VAL A 15 -6.26 2.87 3.08
C VAL A 15 -5.01 2.04 3.44
N PRO A 16 -4.97 1.38 4.60
CA PRO A 16 -3.85 0.54 5.00
C PRO A 16 -3.67 -0.65 4.05
N LEU A 17 -2.41 -1.01 3.84
CA LEU A 17 -1.97 -2.02 2.87
C LEU A 17 -2.62 -3.40 3.10
N ASP A 18 -2.89 -3.74 4.37
CA ASP A 18 -3.56 -4.98 4.76
C ASP A 18 -4.99 -5.08 4.23
N CYS A 19 -5.77 -3.99 4.31
CA CYS A 19 -7.10 -3.94 3.72
C CYS A 19 -7.06 -4.05 2.19
N ILE A 20 -6.08 -3.41 1.54
CA ILE A 20 -5.92 -3.47 0.08
C ILE A 20 -5.57 -4.90 -0.35
N ARG A 21 -4.75 -5.61 0.44
CA ARG A 21 -4.40 -7.02 0.22
C ARG A 21 -5.62 -7.93 0.30
N GLU A 22 -6.47 -7.78 1.31
CA GLU A 22 -7.74 -8.52 1.40
C GLU A 22 -8.68 -8.20 0.23
N LEU A 23 -8.83 -6.92 -0.13
CA LEU A 23 -9.66 -6.48 -1.26
C LEU A 23 -9.21 -7.05 -2.60
N LEU A 24 -7.90 -7.23 -2.80
CA LEU A 24 -7.34 -7.83 -4.02
C LEU A 24 -7.32 -9.36 -3.98
N GLY A 25 -7.61 -9.98 -2.82
CA GLY A 25 -7.54 -11.42 -2.62
C GLY A 25 -6.11 -11.96 -2.74
N HIS A 26 -5.10 -11.16 -2.41
CA HIS A 26 -3.71 -11.58 -2.48
C HIS A 26 -3.29 -12.32 -1.20
N SER A 27 -2.86 -13.57 -1.33
CA SER A 27 -2.29 -14.34 -0.22
C SER A 27 -0.96 -13.76 0.27
N ASN A 28 -0.21 -13.08 -0.61
CA ASN A 28 1.12 -12.56 -0.31
C ASN A 28 1.15 -11.04 -0.42
N LEU A 29 1.65 -10.41 0.64
CA LEU A 29 1.78 -8.96 0.78
C LEU A 29 2.76 -8.36 -0.25
N ASN A 30 3.80 -9.13 -0.62
CA ASN A 30 4.74 -8.79 -1.70
C ASN A 30 4.04 -8.60 -3.05
N THR A 31 3.01 -9.39 -3.34
CA THR A 31 2.25 -9.26 -4.60
C THR A 31 1.42 -7.99 -4.58
N THR A 32 0.91 -7.58 -3.43
CA THR A 32 0.19 -6.29 -3.26
C THR A 32 1.13 -5.09 -3.33
N LEU A 33 2.34 -5.19 -2.77
CA LEU A 33 3.38 -4.15 -2.87
C LEU A 33 3.76 -3.86 -4.33
N GLY A 34 3.80 -4.89 -5.20
CA GLY A 34 4.03 -4.68 -6.63
C GLY A 34 2.91 -3.92 -7.37
N TYR A 35 1.74 -3.78 -6.74
CA TYR A 35 0.58 -3.07 -7.28
C TYR A 35 0.39 -1.68 -6.65
N ILE A 36 0.90 -1.47 -5.44
CA ILE A 36 0.84 -0.19 -4.74
C ILE A 36 2.02 0.66 -5.15
N TYR A 37 1.73 1.74 -5.86
CA TYR A 37 2.70 2.79 -6.08
C TYR A 37 2.78 3.59 -4.78
N ASN A 38 3.89 3.49 -4.06
CA ASN A 38 4.13 4.29 -2.86
C ASN A 38 4.76 5.64 -3.27
N PRO A 39 4.01 6.75 -3.22
CA PRO A 39 4.59 8.07 -3.48
C PRO A 39 5.42 8.58 -2.29
N LEU A 40 5.32 7.94 -1.12
CA LEU A 40 6.11 8.26 0.05
C LEU A 40 7.51 7.69 -0.15
N THR A 41 8.51 8.55 -0.03
CA THR A 41 9.90 8.11 0.01
C THR A 41 10.11 7.22 1.24
N GLU A 42 11.08 6.31 1.18
CA GLU A 42 11.43 5.41 2.29
C GLU A 42 11.55 6.17 3.62
N LYS A 43 12.03 7.41 3.55
CA LYS A 43 12.18 8.33 4.67
C LYS A 43 10.86 8.71 5.36
N GLU A 44 9.81 9.04 4.61
CA GLU A 44 8.48 9.38 5.15
C GLU A 44 7.80 8.16 5.76
N THR A 45 8.00 6.99 5.14
CA THR A 45 7.48 5.71 5.66
C THR A 45 8.17 5.37 6.99
N TYR A 46 9.48 5.57 7.07
CA TYR A 46 10.25 5.35 8.29
C TYR A 46 9.90 6.36 9.40
N ASP A 47 9.60 7.61 9.04
CA ASP A 47 9.18 8.66 9.98
C ASP A 47 7.81 8.34 10.61
N LEU A 48 6.86 7.84 9.82
CA LEU A 48 5.55 7.38 10.31
C LEU A 48 5.66 6.18 11.26
N ILE A 49 6.53 5.21 10.93
CA ILE A 49 6.81 4.07 11.81
C ILE A 49 7.48 4.54 13.10
N SER A 50 8.46 5.45 12.99
CA SER A 50 9.18 5.99 14.15
C SER A 50 8.31 6.87 15.05
N LYS A 51 7.25 7.49 14.52
CA LYS A 51 6.28 8.26 15.32
C LYS A 51 5.22 7.40 15.99
N ALA A 52 5.02 6.18 15.50
CA ALA A 52 4.08 5.22 16.06
C ALA A 52 4.70 4.29 17.13
N LEU A 53 6.02 4.38 17.31
CA LEU A 53 6.81 3.68 18.33
C LEU A 53 7.03 4.57 19.56
#